data_AF-A0A920B0E5-F1
#
_entry.id   AF-A0A920B0E5-F1
#
_cell.length_a   1.000
_cell.length_b   1.000
_cell.length_c   1.000
_cell.angle_alpha   90.00
_cell.angle_beta   90.00
_cell.angle_gamma   90.00
#
_symmetry.space_group_name_H-M   'P 1'
#
loop_
_entity.id
_entity.type
_entity.pdbx_description
1 polymer ?
#
loop_
_entity_poly.entity_id
_entity_poly.type
_entity_poly.pdbx_seq_one_letter_code
_entity_poly.pdbx_strand_id
1 'polypeptide(L)'
;MAELNTEVNQHKSFSGMRVLIAVAIGAGLGLAVAYFLKVLIDNSPAEIAVGRLRLFYLMVITSGGLGGFAIETMRQLQEEATDPAYGHSNSHRGKRR
;
A
#
# COMPACT_ATOMS: atom_id res chain seq x y z
N MET A 1 -32.48 -26.12 21.87
CA MET A 1 -31.60 -26.36 20.71
C MET A 1 -30.80 -25.09 20.50
N ALA A 2 -29.56 -25.05 20.97
CA ALA A 2 -28.76 -23.83 21.04
C ALA A 2 -28.22 -23.48 19.66
N GLU A 3 -28.48 -22.24 19.22
CA GLU A 3 -27.85 -21.64 18.05
C GLU A 3 -26.33 -21.60 18.27
N LEU A 4 -25.62 -22.35 17.44
CA LEU A 4 -24.17 -22.40 17.43
C LEU A 4 -23.72 -21.12 16.71
N ASN A 5 -23.59 -20.04 17.51
CA ASN A 5 -22.98 -18.78 17.10
C ASN A 5 -21.68 -19.10 16.36
N THR A 6 -21.74 -18.99 15.04
CA THR A 6 -20.59 -19.18 14.17
C THR A 6 -19.79 -17.88 14.26
N GLU A 7 -19.11 -17.68 15.39
CA GLU A 7 -18.07 -16.67 15.51
C GLU A 7 -16.87 -17.21 14.72
N VAL A 8 -16.99 -17.14 13.38
CA VAL A 8 -15.86 -17.27 12.47
C VAL A 8 -14.91 -16.16 12.90
N ASN A 9 -13.88 -16.51 13.68
CA ASN A 9 -12.66 -15.73 13.74
C ASN A 9 -12.12 -15.71 12.32
N GLN A 10 -12.61 -14.75 11.53
CA GLN A 10 -12.25 -14.56 10.15
C GLN A 10 -10.85 -13.96 10.17
N HIS A 11 -9.85 -14.83 10.35
CA HIS A 11 -8.48 -14.48 10.07
C HIS A 11 -8.48 -13.92 8.66
N LYS A 12 -8.18 -12.63 8.54
CA LYS A 12 -8.38 -11.88 7.32
C LYS A 12 -7.29 -12.32 6.35
N SER A 13 -7.63 -13.31 5.52
CA SER A 13 -6.74 -13.89 4.53
C SER A 13 -6.19 -12.82 3.58
N PHE A 14 -4.96 -13.05 3.11
CA PHE A 14 -4.30 -12.26 2.10
C PHE A 14 -5.23 -11.97 0.91
N SER A 15 -5.34 -10.69 0.59
CA SER A 15 -6.27 -10.15 -0.40
C SER A 15 -5.50 -9.43 -1.50
N GLY A 16 -5.28 -10.12 -2.62
CA GLY A 16 -4.62 -9.56 -3.81
C GLY A 16 -5.33 -8.33 -4.40
N MET A 17 -6.67 -8.25 -4.31
CA MET A 17 -7.41 -7.06 -4.76
C MET A 17 -7.01 -5.79 -4.00
N ARG A 18 -6.85 -5.90 -2.67
CA ARG A 18 -6.38 -4.77 -1.84
C ARG A 18 -4.96 -4.36 -2.23
N VAL A 19 -4.10 -5.32 -2.55
CA VAL A 19 -2.75 -5.05 -3.07
C VAL A 19 -2.82 -4.31 -4.41
N LEU A 20 -3.69 -4.73 -5.34
CA LEU A 20 -3.89 -4.03 -6.61
C LEU A 20 -4.40 -2.60 -6.41
N ILE A 21 -5.33 -2.37 -5.48
CA ILE A 21 -5.80 -1.04 -5.11
C ILE A 21 -4.64 -0.21 -4.55
N ALA A 22 -3.81 -0.77 -3.67
CA ALA A 22 -2.65 -0.08 -3.12
C ALA A 22 -1.62 0.27 -4.20
N VAL A 23 -1.37 -0.63 -5.15
CA VAL A 23 -0.54 -0.35 -6.34
C VAL A 23 -1.10 0.82 -7.14
N ALA A 24 -2.42 0.82 -7.41
CA ALA A 24 -3.07 1.88 -8.16
C ALA A 24 -2.97 3.24 -7.45
N ILE A 25 -3.17 3.28 -6.13
CA ILE A 25 -3.01 4.49 -5.31
C ILE A 25 -1.54 4.96 -5.35
N GLY A 26 -0.59 4.04 -5.12
CA GLY A 26 0.84 4.35 -5.15
C GLY A 26 1.30 4.89 -6.51
N ALA A 27 0.82 4.29 -7.60
CA ALA A 27 1.08 4.77 -8.95
C ALA A 27 0.43 6.14 -9.21
N GLY A 28 -0.77 6.39 -8.69
CA GLY A 28 -1.43 7.69 -8.74
C GLY A 28 -0.64 8.79 -8.03
N LEU A 29 -0.08 8.49 -6.85
CA LEU A 29 0.83 9.40 -6.15
C LEU A 29 2.13 9.62 -6.94
N GLY A 30 2.71 8.55 -7.51
CA GLY A 30 3.87 8.64 -8.40
C GLY A 30 3.59 9.51 -9.63
N LEU A 31 2.39 9.44 -10.20
CA LEU A 31 1.95 10.29 -11.31
C LEU A 31 1.86 11.77 -10.89
N ALA A 32 1.33 12.07 -9.71
CA ALA A 32 1.28 13.43 -9.18
C ALA A 32 2.69 14.00 -8.99
N VAL A 33 3.62 13.22 -8.44
CA VAL A 33 5.03 13.61 -8.30
C VAL A 33 5.69 13.79 -9.66
N ALA A 34 5.47 12.89 -10.61
CA ALA A 34 6.01 13.01 -11.96
C ALA A 34 5.48 14.27 -12.68
N TYR A 35 4.21 14.63 -12.49
CA TYR A 35 3.65 15.86 -13.02
C TYR A 35 4.30 17.10 -12.39
N PHE A 36 4.47 17.11 -11.07
CA PHE A 36 5.16 18.20 -10.38
C PHE A 36 6.59 18.38 -10.89
N LEU A 37 7.34 17.28 -11.04
CA LEU A 37 8.70 17.30 -11.60
C LEU A 37 8.71 17.78 -13.05
N LYS A 38 7.71 17.39 -13.85
CA LYS A 38 7.55 17.89 -15.22
C LYS A 38 7.42 19.40 -15.25
N VAL A 39 6.59 19.98 -14.39
CA VAL A 39 6.44 21.44 -14.30
C VAL A 39 7.78 22.10 -13.97
N LEU A 40 8.55 21.57 -13.01
CA LEU A 40 9.86 22.13 -12.68
C LEU A 40 10.85 22.05 -13.85
N ILE A 41 10.93 20.90 -14.52
CA ILE A 41 11.86 20.67 -15.62
C ILE A 41 11.50 21.55 -16.83
N ASP A 42 10.22 21.63 -17.18
CA ASP A 42 9.73 22.45 -18.30
C ASP A 42 9.97 23.96 -18.07
N ASN A 43 10.08 24.40 -16.80
CA ASN A 43 10.40 25.78 -16.42
C ASN A 43 11.89 25.98 -16.08
N SER A 44 12.74 25.01 -16.38
CA SER A 44 14.18 25.09 -16.17
C SER A 44 14.92 25.24 -17.51
N PRO A 45 16.11 25.86 -17.54
CA PRO A 45 16.94 25.95 -18.75
C PRO A 45 17.64 24.62 -19.11
N ALA A 46 17.28 23.51 -18.47
CA ALA A 46 17.95 22.22 -18.67
C ALA A 46 17.45 21.54 -19.96
N GLU A 47 18.35 21.35 -20.92
CA GLU A 47 18.07 20.55 -22.11
C GLU A 47 18.27 19.06 -21.83
N ILE A 48 17.16 18.32 -21.71
CA ILE A 48 17.18 16.88 -21.44
C ILE A 48 16.55 16.14 -22.62
N ALA A 49 17.24 15.10 -23.10
CA ALA A 49 16.71 14.24 -24.15
C ALA A 49 15.35 13.62 -23.76
N VAL A 50 14.34 13.76 -24.64
CA VAL A 50 12.95 13.34 -24.38
C VAL A 50 12.82 11.88 -23.97
N GLY A 51 13.61 10.98 -24.56
CA GLY A 51 13.60 9.56 -24.21
C GLY A 51 14.03 9.30 -22.76
N ARG A 52 15.08 10.00 -22.29
CA ARG A 52 15.55 9.90 -20.91
C ARG A 52 14.52 10.43 -19.93
N LEU A 53 13.86 11.53 -20.30
CA LEU A 53 12.82 12.15 -19.49
C LEU A 53 11.57 11.26 -19.36
N ARG A 54 11.17 10.56 -20.43
CA ARG A 54 10.08 9.56 -20.39
C ARG A 54 10.41 8.40 -19.47
N LEU A 55 11.62 7.84 -19.57
CA LEU A 55 12.06 6.75 -18.69
C LEU A 55 12.10 7.21 -17.23
N PHE A 56 12.55 8.44 -16.97
CA PHE A 56 12.53 9.02 -15.64
C PHE A 56 11.11 9.09 -15.06
N TYR A 57 10.14 9.64 -15.80
CA TYR A 57 8.75 9.69 -15.31
C TYR A 57 8.14 8.30 -15.14
N LEU A 58 8.40 7.36 -16.05
CA LEU A 58 7.96 5.98 -15.89
C LEU A 58 8.55 5.33 -14.63
N MET A 59 9.83 5.58 -14.33
CA MET A 59 10.49 5.09 -13.12
C MET A 59 9.83 5.68 -11.86
N VAL A 60 9.52 6.97 -11.85
CA VAL A 60 8.83 7.61 -10.71
C VAL A 60 7.43 7.03 -10.50
N ILE A 61 6.65 6.84 -11.56
CA ILE A 61 5.29 6.28 -11.44
C ILE A 61 5.32 4.82 -10.96
N THR A 62 6.17 4.00 -11.58
CA THR A 62 6.29 2.57 -11.24
C THR A 62 6.83 2.35 -9.84
N SER A 63 7.80 3.18 -9.39
CA SER A 63 8.29 3.13 -8.00
C SER A 63 7.22 3.50 -6.98
N GLY A 64 6.35 4.47 -7.28
CA GLY A 64 5.17 4.75 -6.45
C GLY A 64 4.25 3.54 -6.32
N GLY A 65 3.95 2.87 -7.43
CA GLY A 65 3.15 1.64 -7.43
C GLY A 65 3.80 0.48 -6.66
N LEU A 66 5.11 0.27 -6.83
CA LEU A 66 5.92 -0.68 -6.06
C LEU A 66 5.92 -0.37 -4.56
N GLY A 67 5.97 0.92 -4.19
CA GLY A 67 5.83 1.36 -2.79
C GLY A 67 4.48 0.97 -2.21
N GLY A 68 3.38 1.26 -2.93
CA GLY A 68 2.03 0.85 -2.52
C GLY A 68 1.89 -0.67 -2.37
N PHE A 69 2.46 -1.44 -3.31
CA PHE A 69 2.55 -2.90 -3.23
C PHE A 69 3.26 -3.36 -1.95
N ALA A 70 4.47 -2.86 -1.70
CA ALA A 70 5.29 -3.28 -0.57
C ALA A 70 4.61 -2.96 0.77
N ILE A 71 3.99 -1.78 0.89
CA ILE A 71 3.28 -1.37 2.09
C ILE A 71 2.07 -2.27 2.37
N GLU A 72 1.21 -2.53 1.38
CA GLU A 72 -0.01 -3.32 1.60
C GLU A 72 0.29 -4.81 1.79
N THR A 73 1.26 -5.35 1.05
CA THR A 73 1.71 -6.73 1.26
C THR A 73 2.28 -6.91 2.65
N MET A 74 3.17 -6.00 3.09
CA MET A 74 3.72 -6.06 4.44
C MET A 74 2.64 -5.85 5.50
N ARG A 75 1.65 -4.98 5.27
CA ARG A 75 0.51 -4.80 6.18
C ARG A 75 -0.28 -6.09 6.34
N GLN A 76 -0.60 -6.78 5.24
CA GLN A 76 -1.33 -8.04 5.30
C GLN A 76 -0.51 -9.16 5.95
N LEU A 77 0.79 -9.24 5.67
CA LEU A 77 1.69 -10.20 6.33
C LEU A 77 1.81 -9.95 7.84
N GLN A 78 1.83 -8.68 8.27
CA GLN A 78 1.81 -8.32 9.69
C GLN A 78 0.45 -8.63 10.33
N GLU A 79 -0.66 -8.43 9.62
CA GLU A 79 -2.01 -8.80 10.08
C GLU A 79 -2.17 -10.33 10.22
N GLU A 80 -1.49 -11.12 9.38
CA GLU A 80 -1.52 -12.59 9.44
C GLU A 80 -0.54 -13.20 10.44
N ALA A 81 0.46 -12.44 10.90
CA ALA A 81 1.47 -12.94 11.83
C ALA A 81 0.88 -13.16 13.23
N THR A 82 0.93 -14.40 13.73
CA THR A 82 0.50 -14.80 15.09
C THR A 82 1.52 -14.42 16.18
N ASP A 83 2.58 -13.68 15.84
CA ASP A 83 3.59 -13.27 16.80
C ASP A 83 2.99 -12.30 17.84
N PRO A 84 3.11 -12.57 19.15
CA PRO A 84 2.62 -11.66 20.20
C PRO A 84 3.24 -10.25 20.14
N ALA A 85 4.38 -10.05 19.46
CA ALA A 85 4.93 -8.73 19.19
C ALA A 85 4.11 -7.91 18.17
N TYR A 86 3.36 -8.58 17.28
CA TYR A 86 2.55 -7.97 16.21
C TYR A 86 1.03 -8.07 16.47
N GLY A 87 0.60 -9.02 17.30
CA GLY A 87 -0.79 -9.12 17.74
C GLY A 87 -1.19 -7.87 18.53
N HIS A 88 -2.17 -7.11 18.03
CA HIS A 88 -2.83 -6.09 18.82
C HIS A 88 -3.45 -6.74 20.06
N SER A 89 -2.75 -6.66 21.20
CA SER A 89 -3.31 -7.07 22.49
C SER A 89 -4.49 -6.14 22.77
N ASN A 90 -5.70 -6.64 22.50
CA ASN A 90 -6.91 -5.87 22.67
C ASN A 90 -7.20 -5.80 24.18
N SER A 91 -6.60 -4.82 24.88
CA SER A 91 -6.68 -4.67 26.34
C SER A 91 -8.09 -4.33 26.85
N HIS A 92 -9.05 -4.10 25.95
CA HIS A 92 -10.43 -3.73 26.26
C HIS A 92 -11.39 -4.91 26.43
N ARG A 93 -10.94 -6.18 26.38
CA ARG A 93 -11.81 -7.31 26.74
C ARG A 93 -11.91 -7.42 28.27
N GLY A 94 -12.59 -6.43 28.84
CA GLY A 94 -12.92 -6.29 30.24
C GLY A 94 -13.66 -7.52 30.75
N LYS A 95 -12.99 -8.15 31.71
CA LYS A 95 -13.47 -9.14 32.67
C LYS A 95 -14.86 -8.77 33.20
N ARG A 96 -15.93 -9.31 32.60
CA ARG A 96 -17.22 -9.42 33.29
C ARG A 96 -17.14 -10.63 34.22
N ARG A 97 -17.11 -10.33 35.52
CA ARG A 97 -17.32 -11.27 36.61
C ARG A 97 -18.72 -11.87 36.54
#